data_AF-A0A932QIY3-F1
#
_entry.id   AF-A0A932QIY3-F1
#
_cell.length_a   1.000
_cell.length_b   1.000
_cell.length_c   1.000
_cell.angle_alpha   90.00
_cell.angle_beta   90.00
_cell.angle_gamma   90.00
#
_symmetry.space_group_name_H-M   'P 1'
#
loop_
_entity.id
_entity.type
_entity.pdbx_description
1 polymer ?
#
loop_
_entity_poly.entity_id
_entity_poly.type
_entity_poly.pdbx_seq_one_letter_code
_entity_poly.pdbx_strand_id
1 'polypeptide(L)' 'MVLPAAGLDLGATERELIAQALARAGGNKTAAARLLGLSRDTLRYRLEKFNIQ' A
#
# COMPACT_ATOMS: atom_id res chain seq x y z
N MET A 1 6.89 16.73 -5.16
CA MET A 1 7.62 15.46 -4.91
C MET A 1 8.74 15.39 -5.93
N VAL A 2 9.98 15.19 -5.50
CA VAL A 2 11.16 15.12 -6.38
C VAL A 2 11.77 13.73 -6.23
N LEU A 3 12.09 13.07 -7.35
CA LEU A 3 12.74 11.75 -7.33
C LEU A 3 14.22 11.92 -6.91
N PRO A 4 14.70 11.23 -5.86
CA PRO A 4 16.09 11.34 -5.42
C PRO A 4 17.06 10.77 -6.45
N ALA A 5 18.30 11.28 -6.47
CA ALA A 5 19.34 10.86 -7.42
C ALA A 5 19.73 9.36 -7.29
N ALA A 6 19.53 8.77 -6.11
CA ALA A 6 19.73 7.33 -5.87
C ALA A 6 18.58 6.45 -6.43
N GLY A 7 17.52 7.05 -6.95
CA GLY A 7 16.31 6.36 -7.36
C GLY A 7 15.38 6.02 -6.20
N LEU A 8 14.23 5.44 -6.51
CA LEU A 8 13.23 5.01 -5.53
C LEU A 8 12.76 3.60 -5.88
N ASP A 9 12.78 2.71 -4.90
CA ASP A 9 12.15 1.41 -5.04
C ASP A 9 10.64 1.57 -4.87
N LEU A 10 9.93 1.57 -6.02
CA LEU A 10 8.48 1.66 -6.06
C LEU A 10 7.81 0.47 -5.35
N GLY A 11 8.41 -0.73 -5.38
CA GLY A 11 7.87 -1.91 -4.72
C GLY A 11 7.95 -1.79 -3.20
N ALA A 12 9.11 -1.37 -2.67
CA ALA A 12 9.28 -1.12 -1.25
C ALA A 12 8.36 0.01 -0.75
N THR A 13 8.29 1.11 -1.51
CA THR A 13 7.44 2.25 -1.18
C THR A 13 5.95 1.85 -1.19
N GLU A 14 5.52 1.11 -2.20
CA GLU A 14 4.14 0.61 -2.29
C GLU A 14 3.79 -0.31 -1.12
N ARG A 15 4.70 -1.21 -0.73
CA ARG A 15 4.54 -2.10 0.42
C ARG A 15 4.39 -1.30 1.73
N GLU A 16 5.23 -0.30 1.95
CA GLU A 16 5.15 0.56 3.15
C GLU A 16 3.85 1.35 3.21
N LEU A 17 3.41 1.91 2.08
CA LEU A 17 2.14 2.66 2.00
C LEU A 17 0.95 1.76 2.32
N ILE A 18 0.94 0.52 1.84
CA ILE A 18 -0.09 -0.48 2.17
C ILE A 18 -0.09 -0.81 3.67
N ALA A 19 1.09 -1.05 4.26
CA ALA A 19 1.20 -1.34 5.69
C ALA A 19 0.71 -0.15 6.54
N GLN A 20 1.09 1.08 6.19
CA GLN A 20 0.63 2.28 6.87
C GLN A 20 -0.89 2.48 6.74
N ALA A 21 -1.46 2.23 5.56
CA ALA A 21 -2.90 2.34 5.34
C ALA A 21 -3.67 1.29 6.17
N LEU A 22 -3.18 0.05 6.24
CA LEU A 22 -3.76 -0.99 7.10
C LEU A 22 -3.68 -0.62 8.58
N ALA A 23 -2.54 -0.12 9.06
CA ALA A 23 -2.38 0.31 10.44
C ALA A 23 -3.36 1.45 10.79
N ARG A 24 -3.47 2.47 9.93
CA ARG A 24 -4.44 3.58 10.11
C ARG A 24 -5.89 3.13 10.05
N ALA A 25 -6.17 2.08 9.28
CA ALA A 25 -7.50 1.49 9.14
C ALA A 25 -7.82 0.43 10.21
N GLY A 26 -6.93 0.16 11.16
CA GLY A 26 -7.12 -0.89 12.17
C GLY A 26 -7.28 -2.29 11.55
N GLY A 27 -6.60 -2.57 10.44
CA GLY A 27 -6.71 -3.83 9.70
C GLY A 27 -7.91 -3.91 8.73
N ASN A 28 -8.76 -2.89 8.67
CA ASN A 28 -9.89 -2.88 7.74
C ASN A 28 -9.40 -2.63 6.30
N LYS A 29 -9.36 -3.70 5.50
CA LYS A 29 -8.89 -3.68 4.10
C LYS A 29 -9.69 -2.71 3.21
N THR A 30 -10.99 -2.57 3.41
CA THR A 30 -11.81 -1.63 2.63
C THR A 30 -11.48 -0.17 2.98
N ALA A 31 -11.28 0.13 4.25
CA ALA A 31 -10.89 1.48 4.69
C ALA A 31 -9.44 1.80 4.26
N ALA A 32 -8.52 0.85 4.36
CA ALA A 32 -7.14 1.00 3.87
C ALA A 32 -7.11 1.26 2.35
N ALA A 33 -7.94 0.57 1.58
CA ALA A 33 -8.04 0.80 0.13
C ALA A 33 -8.51 2.22 -0.18
N ARG A 34 -9.52 2.71 0.57
CA ARG A 34 -10.00 4.10 0.46
C ARG A 34 -8.90 5.12 0.78
N LEU A 35 -8.10 4.89 1.82
CA LEU A 35 -6.97 5.77 2.18
C LEU A 35 -5.92 5.87 1.06
N LEU A 36 -5.74 4.80 0.29
CA LEU A 36 -4.80 4.74 -0.84
C LEU A 36 -5.43 5.12 -2.18
N GLY A 37 -6.73 5.46 -2.22
CA GLY A 37 -7.45 5.72 -3.47
C GLY A 37 -7.58 4.50 -4.38
N LEU A 38 -7.51 3.29 -3.81
CA LEU A 38 -7.59 2.02 -4.53
C LEU A 38 -8.97 1.38 -4.37
N SER A 39 -9.33 0.54 -5.34
CA SER A 39 -10.42 -0.41 -5.14
C SER A 39 -10.01 -1.49 -4.12
N ARG A 40 -11.00 -2.12 -3.47
CA ARG A 40 -10.75 -3.22 -2.54
C ARG A 40 -10.00 -4.37 -3.21
N ASP A 41 -10.36 -4.69 -4.45
CA ASP A 41 -9.76 -5.79 -5.22
C ASP A 41 -8.32 -5.47 -5.63
N THR A 42 -8.03 -4.21 -5.97
CA THR A 42 -6.65 -3.76 -6.20
C THR A 42 -5.80 -3.88 -4.95
N LEU A 43 -6.33 -3.48 -3.78
CA LEU A 43 -5.62 -3.65 -2.52
C LEU A 43 -5.38 -5.14 -2.22
N ARG A 44 -6.40 -5.98 -2.39
CA ARG A 44 -6.29 -7.44 -2.16
C ARG A 44 -5.18 -8.05 -3.03
N TYR A 45 -5.16 -7.75 -4.32
CA TYR A 45 -4.11 -8.23 -5.22
C TYR A 45 -2.71 -7.78 -4.79
N ARG A 46 -2.57 -6.52 -4.33
CA ARG A 46 -1.28 -6.02 -3.83
C ARG A 46 -0.87 -6.69 -2.53
N LEU A 47 -1.81 -6.93 -1.61
CA LEU A 47 -1.57 -7.67 -0.37
C LEU A 47 -1.05 -9.09 -0.66
N GLU A 48 -1.65 -9.78 -1.63
CA GLU A 48 -1.18 -11.09 -2.10
C GLU A 48 0.23 -11.00 -2.72
N LYS A 49 0.45 -10.01 -3.61
CA LYS A 49 1.76 -9.77 -4.24
C LYS A 49 2.88 -9.54 -3.23
N PHE A 50 2.59 -8.82 -2.13
CA PHE A 50 3.57 -8.49 -1.09
C PHE A 50 3.56 -9.46 0.10
N ASN A 51 2.75 -10.51 0.07
CA ASN A 51 2.57 -11.46 1.17
C ASN A 51 2.21 -10.78 2.51
N ILE A 52 1.35 -9.76 2.45
CA ILE A 52 0.82 -9.06 3.62
C ILE A 52 -0.57 -9.64 3.90
N GLN A 53 -0.73 -10.41 5.00
CA GLN A 53 -1.99 -11.10 5.35
C GLN A 53 -2.97 -10.21 6.11
#